data_AF-A0A967GDV9-F1
#
_entry.id   AF-A0A967GDV9-F1
#
_cell.length_a   1.000
_cell.length_b   1.000
_cell.length_c   1.000
_cell.angle_alpha   90.00
_cell.angle_beta   90.00
_cell.angle_gamma   90.00
#
_symmetry.space_group_name_H-M   'P 1'
#
loop_
_entity.id
_entity.type
_entity.pdbx_description
1 polymer ?
#
loop_
_entity_poly.entity_id
_entity_poly.type
_entity_poly.pdbx_seq_one_letter_code
_entity_poly.pdbx_strand_id
1 'polypeptide(L)' 'MTVLVTGGSGFVGLNVLQQLLERGEEVVNFSLTPPPPAAQTLFSSLPGTLHTVEGDVCYAAA' A
#
# COMPACT_ATOMS: atom_id res chain seq x y z
N MET A 1 -9.15 6.58 9.19
CA MET A 1 -9.49 7.21 7.89
C MET A 1 -8.96 6.27 6.81
N THR A 2 -9.61 6.17 5.65
CA THR A 2 -9.08 5.32 4.57
C THR A 2 -8.18 6.15 3.65
N VAL A 3 -6.94 5.72 3.44
CA VAL A 3 -5.94 6.44 2.63
C VAL A 3 -5.61 5.64 1.37
N LEU A 4 -5.83 6.24 0.19
CA LEU A 4 -5.36 5.70 -1.09
C LEU A 4 -3.92 6.17 -1.36
N VAL A 5 -3.02 5.22 -1.59
CA VAL A 5 -1.62 5.47 -1.95
C VAL A 5 -1.37 4.93 -3.35
N THR A 6 -1.11 5.82 -4.30
CA THR A 6 -0.68 5.45 -5.65
C THR A 6 0.81 5.17 -5.70
N GLY A 7 1.24 4.07 -6.32
CA GLY A 7 2.65 3.69 -6.41
C GLY A 7 3.26 3.25 -5.07
N GLY A 8 2.43 2.84 -4.11
CA GLY A 8 2.82 2.39 -2.77
C GLY A 8 3.76 1.17 -2.76
N SER A 9 3.83 0.38 -3.83
CA SER A 9 4.74 -0.76 -3.93
C SER A 9 6.19 -0.38 -4.28
N GLY A 10 6.45 0.89 -4.61
CA GLY A 10 7.79 1.40 -4.90
C GLY A 10 8.57 1.85 -3.67
N PHE A 11 9.84 2.20 -3.84
CA PHE A 11 10.80 2.55 -2.78
C PHE A 11 10.23 3.47 -1.67
N VAL A 12 9.82 4.68 -2.03
CA VAL A 12 9.24 5.63 -1.05
C VAL A 12 7.86 5.16 -0.60
N GLY A 13 7.08 4.59 -1.52
CA GLY A 13 5.75 4.06 -1.27
C GLY A 13 5.73 3.09 -0.09
N LEU A 14 6.66 2.14 -0.03
CA LEU A 14 6.72 1.14 1.04
C LEU A 14 6.88 1.77 2.42
N ASN A 15 7.69 2.83 2.54
CA ASN A 15 7.90 3.54 3.78
C ASN A 15 6.68 4.36 4.18
N VAL A 16 5.98 4.94 3.20
CA VAL A 16 4.70 5.64 3.44
C VAL A 16 3.63 4.66 3.89
N LEU A 17 3.50 3.50 3.23
CA LEU A 17 2.58 2.44 3.63
C LEU A 17 2.89 2.00 5.07
N GLN A 18 4.15 1.73 5.39
CA GLN A 18 4.56 1.34 6.74
C GLN A 18 4.13 2.38 7.78
N GLN A 19 4.40 3.67 7.56
CA GLN A 19 4.06 4.71 8.52
C GLN A 19 2.56 4.90 8.71
N LEU A 20 1.76 4.72 7.66
CA LEU A 20 0.30 4.78 7.78
C LEU A 20 -0.24 3.57 8.53
N LEU A 21 0.28 2.38 8.24
CA LEU A 21 -0.12 1.14 8.90
C LEU A 21 0.30 1.11 10.38
N GLU A 22 1.48 1.63 10.72
CA GLU A 22 1.93 1.80 12.12
C GLU A 22 0.99 2.70 12.94
N ARG A 23 0.32 3.65 12.29
CA ARG A 23 -0.67 4.53 12.91
C ARG A 23 -2.06 3.87 13.08
N GLY A 24 -2.23 2.65 12.60
CA GLY A 24 -3.52 1.94 12.65
C GLY A 24 -4.49 2.34 11.53
N GLU A 25 -4.02 3.00 10.47
CA GLU A 25 -4.89 3.44 9.38
C GLU A 25 -5.24 2.29 8.43
N GLU A 26 -6.37 2.45 7.73
CA GLU A 26 -6.74 1.60 6.60
C GLU A 26 -6.14 2.19 5.32
N VAL A 27 -5.36 1.39 4.59
CA VAL A 27 -4.60 1.86 3.43
C VAL A 27 -4.94 1.02 2.21
N VAL A 28 -5.29 1.69 1.12
CA VAL A 28 -5.42 1.08 -0.21
C VAL A 28 -4.16 1.43 -1.01
N ASN A 29 -3.33 0.44 -1.29
CA ASN A 29 -2.20 0.57 -2.20
C ASN A 29 -2.66 0.30 -3.64
N PHE A 30 -2.68 1.32 -4.47
CA PHE A 30 -2.93 1.22 -5.91
C PHE A 30 -1.61 1.32 -6.67
N SER A 31 -1.14 0.21 -7.22
CA SER A 31 0.20 0.14 -7.84
C SER A 31 0.23 -0.86 -9.00
N LEU A 32 1.21 -0.71 -9.89
CA LEU A 32 1.41 -1.65 -11.01
C LEU A 32 1.66 -3.10 -10.57
N THR A 33 2.23 -3.28 -9.39
CA THR A 33 2.53 -4.58 -8.77
C THR A 33 2.23 -4.51 -7.29
N PRO A 34 2.06 -5.64 -6.59
CA PRO A 34 1.93 -5.65 -5.14
C PRO A 34 3.27 -5.31 -4.46
N PRO A 35 3.26 -4.97 -3.15
CA PRO A 35 4.49 -4.82 -2.38
C PRO A 35 5.32 -6.12 -2.42
N PRO A 36 6.66 -6.07 -2.30
CA PRO A 36 7.47 -7.28 -2.21
C PRO A 36 7.05 -8.20 -1.04
N PRO A 37 7.21 -9.53 -1.14
CA PRO A 37 6.73 -10.46 -0.10
C PRO A 37 7.22 -10.13 1.32
N ALA A 38 8.48 -9.70 1.47
CA ALA A 38 9.01 -9.30 2.77
C ALA A 38 8.26 -8.10 3.38
N ALA A 39 7.87 -7.14 2.54
CA ALA A 39 7.07 -6.00 2.98
C ALA A 39 5.64 -6.43 3.35
N GLN A 40 5.03 -7.33 2.57
CA GLN A 40 3.70 -7.86 2.88
C GLN A 40 3.68 -8.56 4.26
N THR A 41 4.68 -9.39 4.55
CA THR A 41 4.83 -10.04 5.85
C THR A 41 4.93 -9.00 6.97
N LEU A 42 5.78 -7.98 6.82
CA LEU A 42 5.89 -6.90 7.80
C LEU A 42 4.55 -6.18 7.99
N PHE A 43 3.90 -5.77 6.91
CA PHE A 43 2.65 -5.01 6.92
C PHE A 43 1.51 -5.78 7.59
N SER A 44 1.45 -7.10 7.42
CA SER A 44 0.45 -7.95 8.09
C SER A 44 0.56 -7.98 9.62
N SER A 45 1.71 -7.58 10.17
CA SER A 45 1.95 -7.51 11.62
C SER A 45 1.64 -6.13 12.23
N LEU A 46 1.37 -5.12 11.40
CA LEU A 46 1.09 -3.75 11.84
C LEU A 46 -0.39 -3.57 12.24
N PRO A 47 -0.71 -2.57 13.09
CA PRO A 47 -2.08 -2.38 13.57
C PRO A 47 -3.06 -1.90 12.49
N GLY A 48 -2.58 -1.31 11.40
CA GLY A 48 -3.38 -0.89 10.26
C GLY A 48 -3.72 -2.04 9.31
N THR A 49 -4.63 -1.77 8.37
CA THR A 49 -5.05 -2.76 7.36
C THR A 49 -4.59 -2.32 5.98
N LEU A 50 -3.97 -3.23 5.23
CA LEU A 50 -3.53 -2.98 3.86
C LEU A 50 -4.41 -3.74 2.86
N HIS A 51 -4.99 -3.01 1.92
CA HIS A 51 -5.60 -3.53 0.70
C HIS A 51 -4.69 -3.22 -0.47
N THR A 52 -4.43 -4.19 -1.35
CA THR A 52 -3.65 -3.95 -2.58
C THR A 52 -4.56 -4.11 -3.78
N VAL A 53 -4.54 -3.11 -4.64
CA VAL A 53 -5.22 -3.10 -5.93
C VAL A 53 -4.15 -2.91 -6.99
N GLU A 54 -4.03 -3.88 -7.89
CA GLU A 54 -3.16 -3.71 -9.06
C GLU A 54 -3.83 -2.76 -10.05
N GLY A 55 -3.08 -1.79 -10.54
CA GLY A 55 -3.57 -0.85 -11.54
C GLY A 55 -2.55 0.22 -11.91
N ASP A 56 -2.78 0.82 -13.06
CA ASP A 56 -1.92 1.87 -13.62
C ASP A 56 -2.66 3.21 -13.59
N VAL A 57 -2.07 4.18 -12.87
CA VAL A 57 -2.63 5.53 -12.73
C VAL A 57 -2.73 6.29 -14.05
N CYS A 58 -2.04 5.83 -15.10
CA CYS A 58 -2.11 6.39 -16.44
C CYS A 58 -3.37 5.96 -17.21
N TYR A 59 -4.12 4.96 -16.71
CA TYR A 59 -5.34 4.46 -17.34
C TYR A 59 -6.55 4.65 -16.42
N ALA A 60 -7.63 5.21 -16.96
CA ALA A 60 -8.85 5.49 -16.20
C ALA A 60 -9.70 4.24 -15.89
N ALA A 61 -9.44 3.13 -16.58
CA ALA A 61 -10.00 1.82 -16.24
C ALA A 61 -8.97 1.07 -15.40
N ALA A 62 -9.33 0.79 -14.14
CA ALA A 62 -8.58 -0.11 -13.27
C ALA A 62 -8.80 -1.57 -13.68
#